data_AF-A0A936QC74-F1
#
_entry.id   AF-A0A936QC74-F1
#
_cell.length_a   1.000
_cell.length_b   1.000
_cell.length_c   1.000
_cell.angle_alpha   90.00
_cell.angle_beta   90.00
_cell.angle_gamma   90.00
#
_symmetry.space_group_name_H-M   'P 1'
#
loop_
_entity.id
_entity.type
_entity.pdbx_description
1 polymer ?
#
loop_
_entity_poly.entity_id
_entity_poly.type
_entity_poly.pdbx_seq_one_letter_code
_entity_poly.pdbx_strand_id
1 'polypeptide(L)'
;MFSRMSIRKKLLLLVVLGSIGLIWVAGYGMAQLNSLTARSEQDTQVLIANEALLVASSATLSQFKTQVQEWKNILIRGNDQAEHDKYLKQFGEAEARTAASLTLLEKQLGSIGGNAELATKALNEHRA
;
A
#
# COMPACT_ATOMS: atom_id res chain seq x y z
N MET A 1 -8.29 48.56 37.14
CA MET A 1 -6.94 49.00 36.75
C MET A 1 -6.92 49.73 35.39
N PHE A 2 -7.68 49.30 34.38
CA PHE A 2 -7.68 49.90 33.03
C PHE A 2 -8.40 51.25 32.87
N SER A 3 -9.20 51.67 33.84
CA SER A 3 -10.05 52.87 33.77
C SER A 3 -9.29 54.20 33.91
N ARG A 4 -8.08 54.21 34.50
CA ARG A 4 -7.26 55.43 34.72
C ARG A 4 -6.25 55.76 33.60
N MET A 5 -6.22 54.99 32.51
CA MET A 5 -5.27 55.22 31.41
C MET A 5 -5.81 56.21 30.36
N SER A 6 -4.93 57.10 29.87
CA SER A 6 -5.20 57.98 28.72
C SER A 6 -5.70 57.18 27.52
N ILE A 7 -6.66 57.75 26.77
CA ILE A 7 -7.32 57.13 25.61
C ILE A 7 -6.31 56.62 24.58
N ARG A 8 -5.20 57.34 24.38
CA ARG A 8 -4.09 56.92 23.48
C ARG A 8 -3.44 55.61 23.94
N LYS A 9 -3.22 55.43 25.25
CA LYS A 9 -2.64 54.20 25.81
C LYS A 9 -3.60 53.02 25.70
N LYS A 10 -4.91 53.26 25.83
CA LYS A 10 -5.95 52.22 25.61
C LYS A 10 -6.00 51.76 24.16
N LEU A 11 -5.94 52.70 23.21
CA LEU A 11 -5.89 52.41 21.77
C LEU A 11 -4.63 51.62 21.39
N LEU A 12 -3.45 52.06 21.85
CA LEU A 12 -2.19 51.34 21.61
C LEU A 12 -2.20 49.93 22.23
N LEU A 13 -2.74 49.79 23.44
CA LEU A 13 -2.84 48.49 24.11
C LEU A 13 -3.72 47.51 23.32
N LEU A 14 -4.83 47.99 22.74
CA LEU A 14 -5.73 47.17 21.94
C LEU A 14 -5.10 46.71 20.62
N VAL A 15 -4.34 47.60 19.95
CA VAL A 15 -3.58 47.25 18.74
C VAL A 15 -2.51 46.20 19.05
N VAL A 16 -1.73 46.39 20.12
CA VAL A 16 -0.68 45.43 20.51
C VAL A 16 -1.28 44.07 20.87
N LEU A 17 -2.38 44.04 21.64
CA LEU A 17 -3.09 42.79 21.95
C LEU A 17 -3.63 42.09 20.69
N GLY A 18 -4.20 42.85 19.76
CA GLY A 18 -4.66 42.32 18.48
C GLY A 18 -3.53 41.73 17.64
N SER A 19 -2.39 42.44 17.55
CA SER A 19 -1.20 41.96 16.84
C SER A 19 -0.62 40.69 17.47
N ILE A 20 -0.57 40.61 18.82
CA ILE A 20 -0.13 39.40 19.52
C ILE A 20 -1.07 38.22 19.21
N GLY A 21 -2.39 38.46 19.19
CA GLY A 21 -3.37 37.45 18.82
C GLY A 21 -3.16 36.91 17.40
N LEU A 22 -2.90 37.79 16.42
CA LEU A 22 -2.62 37.38 15.05
C LEU A 22 -1.32 36.56 14.93
N ILE A 23 -0.27 36.95 15.65
CA ILE A 23 0.99 36.19 15.69
C ILE A 23 0.78 34.80 16.28
N TRP A 24 -0.03 34.69 17.35
CA TRP A 24 -0.38 33.42 17.96
C TRP A 24 -1.14 32.50 16.99
N VAL A 25 -2.15 33.02 16.30
CA VAL A 25 -2.93 32.26 15.31
C VAL A 25 -2.04 31.83 14.14
N ALA A 26 -1.16 32.70 13.65
CA ALA A 26 -0.23 32.37 12.57
C ALA A 26 0.76 31.28 12.98
N GLY A 27 1.35 31.36 14.17
CA GLY A 27 2.27 30.35 14.69
C GLY A 27 1.60 29.00 14.90
N TYR A 28 0.39 29.00 15.48
CA TYR A 28 -0.40 27.79 15.64
C TYR A 28 -0.78 27.18 14.28
N GLY A 29 -1.19 28.00 13.32
CA GLY A 29 -1.51 27.58 11.96
C GLY A 29 -0.33 26.91 11.26
N MET A 30 0.88 27.50 11.35
CA MET A 30 2.09 26.89 10.77
C MET A 30 2.46 25.57 11.43
N ALA A 31 2.39 25.48 12.76
CA ALA A 31 2.66 24.23 13.48
C ALA A 31 1.65 23.12 13.10
N GLN A 32 0.37 23.49 12.98
CA GLN A 32 -0.69 22.58 12.54
C GLN A 32 -0.47 22.13 11.11
N LEU A 33 -0.15 23.03 10.18
CA LEU A 33 0.14 22.71 8.78
C LEU A 33 1.35 21.77 8.65
N ASN A 34 2.44 22.04 9.36
CA ASN A 34 3.61 21.16 9.38
C ASN A 34 3.26 19.75 9.88
N SER A 35 2.41 19.66 10.91
CA SER A 35 1.94 18.36 11.42
C SER A 35 0.99 17.64 10.44
N LEU A 36 0.20 18.39 9.66
CA LEU A 36 -0.68 17.83 8.63
C LEU A 36 0.10 17.33 7.42
N THR A 37 1.12 18.07 6.99
CA THR A 37 2.03 17.64 5.91
C THR A 37 2.75 16.36 6.29
N ALA A 38 3.29 16.27 7.52
CA ALA A 38 3.95 15.06 8.00
C ALA A 38 3.02 13.84 8.06
N ARG A 39 1.76 14.04 8.46
CA ARG A 39 0.73 12.99 8.43
C ARG A 39 0.35 12.58 7.00
N SER A 40 0.22 13.56 6.09
CA SER A 40 -0.12 13.32 4.68
C SER A 40 0.97 12.51 3.96
N GLU A 41 2.24 12.76 4.24
CA GLU A 41 3.35 11.99 3.67
C GLU A 41 3.30 10.53 4.11
N GLN A 42 3.01 10.29 5.39
CA GLN A 42 2.87 8.94 5.94
C GLN A 42 1.68 8.19 5.34
N ASP A 43 0.52 8.83 5.24
CA ASP A 43 -0.69 8.22 4.67
C ASP A 43 -0.52 7.89 3.18
N THR A 44 0.17 8.75 2.43
CA THR A 44 0.43 8.53 0.99
C THR A 44 1.33 7.32 0.75
N GLN A 45 2.37 7.15 1.57
CA GLN A 45 3.27 5.98 1.47
C GLN A 45 2.54 4.66 1.73
N VAL A 46 1.61 4.65 2.71
CA VAL A 46 0.78 3.48 3.00
C VAL A 46 -0.18 3.18 1.84
N LEU A 47 -0.76 4.20 1.21
CA LEU A 47 -1.64 4.00 0.05
C LEU A 47 -0.90 3.40 -1.15
N ILE A 48 0.27 3.95 -1.50
CA ILE A 48 1.08 3.44 -2.62
C ILE A 48 1.51 1.98 -2.36
N ALA A 49 1.89 1.66 -1.12
CA ALA A 49 2.23 0.29 -0.73
C ALA A 49 1.05 -0.69 -0.89
N ASN A 50 -0.16 -0.26 -0.50
CA ASN A 50 -1.37 -1.06 -0.66
C ASN A 50 -1.76 -1.26 -2.14
N GLU A 51 -1.64 -0.23 -2.98
CA GLU A 51 -1.89 -0.36 -4.41
C GLU A 51 -0.92 -1.35 -5.07
N ALA A 52 0.37 -1.23 -4.76
CA ALA A 52 1.39 -2.16 -5.26
C ALA A 52 1.09 -3.61 -4.84
N LEU A 53 0.63 -3.80 -3.59
CA LEU A 53 0.23 -5.11 -3.07
C LEU A 53 -0.99 -5.69 -3.82
N LEU A 54 -2.01 -4.87 -4.10
CA LEU A 54 -3.20 -5.30 -4.84
C LEU A 54 -2.84 -5.73 -6.27
N VAL A 55 -1.94 -4.99 -6.93
CA VAL A 55 -1.44 -5.34 -8.26
C VAL A 55 -0.67 -6.66 -8.22
N ALA A 56 0.24 -6.83 -7.27
CA ALA A 56 1.02 -8.07 -7.11
C ALA A 56 0.15 -9.30 -6.80
N SER A 57 -0.85 -9.11 -5.94
CA SER A 57 -1.82 -10.16 -5.60
C SER A 57 -2.65 -10.58 -6.82
N SER A 58 -3.11 -9.59 -7.60
CA SER A 58 -3.87 -9.84 -8.84
C SER A 58 -3.02 -10.55 -9.89
N ALA A 59 -1.75 -10.17 -10.04
CA ALA A 59 -0.82 -10.84 -10.93
C ALA A 59 -0.58 -12.30 -10.53
N THR A 60 -0.39 -12.55 -9.22
CA THR A 60 -0.23 -13.91 -8.67
C THR A 60 -1.46 -14.78 -8.93
N LEU A 61 -2.66 -14.24 -8.69
CA LEU A 61 -3.92 -14.92 -9.00
C LEU A 61 -4.03 -15.24 -10.50
N SER A 62 -3.60 -14.33 -11.38
CA SER A 62 -3.61 -14.56 -12.82
C SER A 62 -2.71 -15.73 -13.22
N GLN A 63 -1.51 -15.85 -12.64
CA GLN A 63 -0.62 -16.99 -12.91
C GLN A 63 -1.22 -18.31 -12.45
N PHE A 64 -1.81 -18.33 -11.25
CA PHE A 64 -2.50 -19.51 -10.74
C PHE A 64 -3.67 -19.93 -11.64
N LYS A 65 -4.46 -18.96 -12.14
CA LYS A 65 -5.53 -19.24 -13.11
C LYS A 65 -4.97 -19.89 -14.38
N THR A 66 -3.86 -19.40 -14.91
CA THR A 66 -3.18 -20.02 -16.06
C THR A 66 -2.75 -21.45 -15.76
N GLN A 67 -2.12 -21.71 -14.60
CA GLN A 67 -1.74 -23.06 -14.18
C GLN A 67 -2.95 -24.01 -14.16
N VAL A 68 -4.08 -23.58 -13.61
CA VAL A 68 -5.34 -24.37 -13.60
C VAL A 68 -5.89 -24.57 -15.02
N GLN A 69 -5.74 -23.58 -15.91
CA GLN A 69 -6.11 -23.76 -17.32
C GLN A 69 -5.24 -24.81 -18.01
N GLU A 70 -3.93 -24.80 -17.79
CA GLU A 70 -3.04 -25.81 -18.39
C GLU A 70 -3.32 -27.20 -17.85
N TRP A 71 -3.61 -27.33 -16.56
CA TRP A 71 -4.08 -28.59 -15.99
C TRP A 71 -5.35 -29.09 -16.68
N LYS A 72 -6.33 -28.19 -16.90
CA LYS A 72 -7.54 -28.53 -17.66
C LYS A 72 -7.22 -28.93 -19.11
N ASN A 73 -6.27 -28.27 -19.76
CA ASN A 73 -5.85 -28.61 -21.12
C ASN A 73 -5.26 -30.02 -21.20
N ILE A 74 -4.44 -30.42 -20.21
CA ILE A 74 -3.94 -31.79 -20.08
C ILE A 74 -5.11 -32.78 -19.97
N LEU A 75 -6.11 -32.50 -19.12
CA LEU A 75 -7.25 -33.40 -18.94
C LEU A 75 -8.11 -33.57 -20.20
N ILE A 76 -8.34 -32.48 -20.94
CA ILE A 76 -9.23 -32.50 -22.13
C ILE A 76 -8.51 -33.04 -23.37
N ARG A 77 -7.22 -32.72 -23.54
CA ARG A 77 -6.45 -33.02 -24.77
C ARG A 77 -5.36 -34.08 -24.58
N GLY A 78 -5.21 -34.61 -23.37
CA GLY A 78 -4.18 -35.58 -23.02
C GLY A 78 -4.35 -36.98 -23.63
N ASN A 79 -5.42 -37.22 -24.40
CA ASN A 79 -5.61 -38.47 -25.13
C ASN A 79 -4.66 -38.61 -26.34
N ASP A 80 -4.14 -37.50 -26.85
CA ASP A 80 -3.07 -37.49 -27.85
C ASP A 80 -1.72 -37.28 -27.15
N GLN A 81 -0.75 -38.15 -27.39
CA GLN A 81 0.56 -38.12 -26.73
C GLN A 81 1.31 -36.79 -26.99
N ALA A 82 1.24 -36.25 -28.21
CA ALA A 82 1.93 -35.02 -28.57
C ALA A 82 1.30 -33.79 -27.90
N GLU A 83 -0.04 -33.73 -27.84
CA GLU A 83 -0.74 -32.66 -27.11
C GLU A 83 -0.58 -32.82 -25.59
N HIS A 84 -0.59 -34.04 -25.06
CA HIS A 84 -0.30 -34.31 -23.64
C HIS A 84 1.06 -33.74 -23.24
N ASP A 85 2.13 -34.11 -23.96
CA ASP A 85 3.49 -33.70 -23.64
C ASP A 85 3.67 -32.18 -23.75
N LYS A 86 2.98 -31.56 -24.72
CA LYS A 86 2.94 -30.10 -24.89
C LYS A 86 2.28 -29.40 -23.71
N TYR A 87 1.06 -29.79 -23.30
CA TYR A 87 0.39 -29.13 -22.17
C TYR A 87 1.03 -29.48 -20.83
N LEU A 88 1.63 -30.67 -20.69
CA LEU A 88 2.39 -31.03 -19.51
C LEU A 88 3.59 -30.10 -19.31
N LYS A 89 4.32 -29.80 -20.40
CA LYS A 89 5.38 -28.80 -20.37
C LYS A 89 4.86 -27.41 -20.00
N GLN A 90 3.75 -26.97 -20.62
CA GLN A 90 3.15 -25.66 -20.34
C GLN A 90 2.66 -25.54 -18.89
N PHE A 91 2.13 -26.62 -18.33
CA PHE A 91 1.73 -26.69 -16.93
C PHE A 91 2.94 -26.51 -16.01
N GLY A 92 4.04 -27.23 -16.24
CA GLY A 92 5.27 -27.06 -15.44
C GLY A 92 5.86 -25.64 -15.53
N GLU A 93 5.81 -25.01 -16.71
CA GLU A 93 6.18 -23.60 -16.86
C GLU A 93 5.24 -22.66 -16.08
N ALA A 94 3.93 -22.93 -16.10
CA ALA A 94 2.94 -22.14 -15.36
C ALA A 94 3.09 -22.32 -13.85
N GLU A 95 3.37 -23.53 -13.37
CA GLU A 95 3.65 -23.83 -11.97
C GLU A 95 4.87 -23.04 -11.47
N ALA A 96 5.98 -23.07 -12.21
CA ALA A 96 7.18 -22.29 -11.87
C ALA A 96 6.90 -20.78 -11.81
N ARG A 97 6.09 -20.24 -12.74
CA ARG A 97 5.66 -18.84 -12.73
C ARG A 97 4.78 -18.49 -11.54
N THR A 98 3.86 -19.38 -11.13
CA THR A 98 3.03 -19.20 -9.94
C THR A 98 3.87 -19.19 -8.67
N ALA A 99 4.80 -20.14 -8.51
CA ALA A 99 5.69 -20.22 -7.36
C ALA A 99 6.60 -18.98 -7.23
N ALA A 100 7.13 -18.50 -8.35
CA ALA A 100 7.94 -17.28 -8.38
C ALA A 100 7.11 -16.04 -7.99
N SER A 101 5.87 -15.94 -8.46
CA SER A 101 4.97 -14.82 -8.15
C SER A 101 4.55 -14.81 -6.68
N LEU A 102 4.26 -15.98 -6.10
CA LEU A 102 3.99 -16.14 -4.66
C LEU A 102 5.18 -15.74 -3.78
N THR A 103 6.40 -16.14 -4.19
CA THR A 103 7.64 -15.75 -3.47
C THR A 103 7.85 -14.23 -3.52
N LEU A 104 7.57 -13.59 -4.66
CA LEU A 104 7.65 -12.14 -4.78
C LEU A 104 6.61 -11.44 -3.88
N LEU A 105 5.38 -11.96 -3.86
CA LEU A 105 4.29 -11.43 -3.04
C LEU A 105 4.61 -11.53 -1.54
N GLU A 106 5.16 -12.67 -1.08
CA GLU A 106 5.63 -12.85 0.29
C GLU A 106 6.68 -11.79 0.67
N LYS A 107 7.69 -11.59 -0.18
CA LYS A 107 8.74 -10.59 0.04
C LYS A 107 8.18 -9.17 0.11
N GLN A 108 7.24 -8.84 -0.78
CA GLN A 108 6.58 -7.53 -0.78
C GLN A 108 5.75 -7.31 0.50
N LEU A 109 4.96 -8.31 0.92
CA LEU A 109 4.20 -8.26 2.18
C LEU A 109 5.11 -8.07 3.40
N GLY A 110 6.22 -8.80 3.48
CA GLY A 110 7.19 -8.65 4.56
C GLY A 110 7.83 -7.26 4.60
N SER A 111 8.10 -6.66 3.42
CA SER A 111 8.72 -5.33 3.34
C SER A 111 7.83 -4.18 3.82
N ILE A 112 6.50 -4.33 3.71
CA ILE A 112 5.51 -3.31 4.10
C ILE A 112 4.93 -3.55 5.51
N GLY A 113 5.46 -4.54 6.25
CA GLY A 113 4.92 -4.93 7.56
C GLY A 113 3.51 -5.56 7.47
N GLY A 114 3.11 -6.00 6.28
CA GLY A 114 1.82 -6.66 6.04
C GLY A 114 1.82 -8.11 6.52
N ASN A 115 0.63 -8.70 6.66
CA ASN A 115 0.51 -10.10 7.04
C ASN A 115 0.92 -11.02 5.87
N ALA A 116 2.19 -11.46 5.88
CA ALA A 116 2.74 -12.41 4.92
C ALA A 116 2.36 -13.88 5.17
N GLU A 117 1.65 -14.18 6.27
CA GLU A 117 1.31 -15.55 6.67
C GLU A 117 0.50 -16.28 5.60
N LEU A 118 -0.48 -15.60 5.00
CA LEU A 118 -1.33 -16.19 3.95
C LEU A 118 -0.53 -16.48 2.68
N ALA A 119 0.38 -15.58 2.27
CA ALA A 119 1.24 -15.81 1.12
C ALA A 119 2.24 -16.94 1.37
N THR A 120 2.79 -17.01 2.58
CA THR A 120 3.69 -18.08 3.03
C THR A 120 2.98 -19.43 3.04
N LYS A 121 1.76 -19.48 3.59
CA LYS A 121 0.93 -20.68 3.61
C LYS A 121 0.59 -21.14 2.19
N ALA A 122 0.15 -20.22 1.32
CA ALA A 122 -0.14 -20.53 -0.08
C ALA A 122 1.10 -21.06 -0.84
N LEU A 123 2.28 -20.48 -0.57
CA LEU A 123 3.54 -20.94 -1.15
C LEU A 123 3.92 -22.35 -0.66
N ASN A 124 3.71 -22.64 0.62
CA ASN A 124 3.98 -23.96 1.20
C ASN A 124 3.01 -25.02 0.66
N GLU A 125 1.72 -24.70 0.55
CA GLU A 125 0.71 -25.59 -0.03
C GLU A 125 0.95 -25.84 -1.53
N HIS A 126 1.45 -24.84 -2.27
CA HIS A 126 1.79 -25.00 -3.69
C HIS A 126 3.00 -25.91 -3.93
N ARG A 127 3.91 -25.99 -2.95
CA ARG A 127 5.13 -26.81 -3.02
C ARG A 127 4.97 -28.22 -2.45
N ALA A 128 3.88 -28.51 -1.73
CA ALA A 128 3.63 -29.77 -1.04
C ALA A 128 2.96 -30.80 -1.96
#